data_AF-A0A226WUH5-F1
#
_entry.id   AF-A0A226WUH5-F1
#
_cell.length_a   1.000
_cell.length_b   1.000
_cell.length_c   1.000
_cell.angle_alpha   90.00
_cell.angle_beta   90.00
_cell.angle_gamma   90.00
#
_symmetry.space_group_name_H-M   'P 1'
#
loop_
_entity.id
_entity.type
_entity.pdbx_description
1 polymer ?
#
loop_
_entity_poly.entity_id
_entity_poly.type
_entity_poly.pdbx_seq_one_letter_code
_entity_poly.pdbx_strand_id
1 'polypeptide(L)'
;MRNGSRFDTATSVLVLTGYAIPGFVLGVLLLMLFGGGTLWQVFPMRGLTSDDFDQLSMAGKVLDYLWHIALPVTAAVVGNFAIITILTKNTFLEEISRQYVLTARAKGAPQRDVLWKHVLRNAMIPLLTGLPAAFVGAFLNGNLLIETLFSLDGMGQLSYDSVIRRDYPVVLGSLYLFTLIGLVTKLIADVCYVLVDPRIQFDRLDR
;
A
#
# COMPACT_ATOMS: atom_id res chain seq x y z
N MET A 1 -20.77 -10.65 -1.38
CA MET A 1 -20.73 -9.59 -2.40
C MET A 1 -21.63 -10.02 -3.55
N ARG A 2 -22.65 -9.22 -3.89
CA ARG A 2 -23.44 -9.42 -5.12
C ARG A 2 -22.80 -8.56 -6.20
N ASN A 3 -22.09 -9.20 -7.13
CA ASN A 3 -21.49 -8.54 -8.27
C ASN A 3 -22.59 -7.79 -9.06
N GLY A 4 -22.37 -6.51 -9.36
CA GLY A 4 -23.35 -5.70 -10.10
C GLY A 4 -24.52 -5.16 -9.26
N SER A 5 -24.46 -5.23 -7.93
CA SER A 5 -25.41 -4.48 -7.08
C SER A 5 -25.15 -2.97 -7.19
N ARG A 6 -26.18 -2.13 -6.98
CA ARG A 6 -26.03 -0.67 -7.01
C ARG A 6 -24.93 -0.16 -6.07
N PHE A 7 -24.79 -0.78 -4.90
CA PHE A 7 -23.71 -0.48 -3.96
C PHE A 7 -22.34 -0.83 -4.55
N ASP A 8 -22.21 -2.00 -5.16
CA ASP A 8 -20.97 -2.46 -5.81
C ASP A 8 -20.55 -1.58 -6.99
N THR A 9 -21.52 -1.12 -7.80
CA THR A 9 -21.25 -0.18 -8.89
C THR A 9 -20.85 1.19 -8.35
N ALA A 10 -21.56 1.73 -7.35
CA ALA A 10 -21.26 3.04 -6.78
C ALA A 10 -19.88 3.08 -6.12
N THR A 11 -19.52 2.06 -5.34
CA THR A 11 -18.20 1.98 -4.71
C THR A 11 -17.09 1.77 -5.74
N SER A 12 -17.32 0.95 -6.77
CA SER A 12 -16.34 0.76 -7.84
C SER A 12 -16.09 2.06 -8.60
N VAL A 13 -17.15 2.80 -8.96
CA VAL A 13 -17.04 4.11 -9.63
C VAL A 13 -16.31 5.11 -8.75
N LEU A 14 -16.62 5.16 -7.44
CA LEU A 14 -15.94 6.03 -6.50
C LEU A 14 -14.44 5.71 -6.42
N VAL A 15 -14.08 4.43 -6.32
CA VAL A 15 -12.69 3.97 -6.28
C VAL A 15 -11.95 4.29 -7.58
N LEU A 16 -12.58 4.06 -8.74
CA LEU A 16 -12.02 4.40 -10.05
C LEU A 16 -11.85 5.93 -10.25
N THR A 17 -12.77 6.72 -9.72
CA THR A 17 -12.67 8.18 -9.76
C THR A 17 -11.52 8.66 -8.87
N GLY A 18 -11.40 8.10 -7.66
CA GLY A 18 -10.29 8.39 -6.76
C GLY A 18 -8.93 7.99 -7.34
N TYR A 19 -8.88 6.90 -8.11
CA TYR A 19 -7.67 6.46 -8.82
C TYR A 19 -7.17 7.48 -9.86
N ALA A 20 -8.06 8.24 -10.48
CA ALA A 20 -7.68 9.27 -11.46
C ALA A 20 -6.94 10.46 -10.82
N ILE A 21 -7.04 10.63 -9.49
CA ILE A 21 -6.37 11.69 -8.74
C ILE A 21 -5.00 11.18 -8.31
N PRO A 22 -3.89 11.79 -8.77
CA PRO A 22 -2.57 11.44 -8.27
C PRO A 22 -2.47 11.66 -6.76
N GLY A 23 -1.80 10.77 -6.03
CA GLY A 23 -1.71 10.84 -4.57
C GLY A 23 -1.22 12.19 -4.03
N PHE A 24 -0.23 12.82 -4.69
CA PHE A 24 0.26 14.15 -4.30
C PHE A 24 -0.79 15.26 -4.51
N VAL A 25 -1.62 15.18 -5.56
CA VAL A 25 -2.71 16.14 -5.80
C VAL A 25 -3.75 16.02 -4.69
N LEU A 26 -4.07 14.80 -4.29
CA LEU A 26 -4.91 14.56 -3.13
C LEU A 26 -4.25 15.12 -1.85
N GLY A 27 -2.94 14.95 -1.69
CA GLY A 27 -2.17 15.55 -0.59
C GLY A 27 -2.31 17.08 -0.52
N VAL A 28 -2.19 17.77 -1.66
CA VAL A 28 -2.40 19.23 -1.75
C VAL A 28 -3.82 19.58 -1.32
N LEU A 29 -4.82 18.87 -1.84
CA LEU A 29 -6.22 19.09 -1.48
C LEU A 29 -6.46 18.86 0.01
N LEU A 30 -5.90 17.79 0.60
CA LEU A 30 -5.99 17.49 2.02
C LEU A 30 -5.37 18.60 2.89
N LEU A 31 -4.20 19.12 2.50
CA LEU A 31 -3.59 20.27 3.19
C LEU A 31 -4.44 21.54 3.08
N MET A 32 -5.01 21.82 1.90
CA MET A 32 -5.87 22.99 1.72
C MET A 32 -7.14 22.91 2.58
N LEU A 33 -7.73 21.71 2.70
CA LEU A 33 -8.95 21.49 3.48
C LEU A 33 -8.69 21.46 4.99
N PHE A 34 -7.65 20.74 5.43
CA PHE A 34 -7.45 20.35 6.83
C PHE A 34 -6.17 20.88 7.49
N GLY A 35 -5.18 21.29 6.69
CA GLY A 35 -3.87 21.77 7.16
C GLY A 35 -3.90 23.21 7.65
N GLY A 36 -4.89 24.01 7.23
CA GLY A 36 -5.18 25.31 7.85
C GLY A 36 -5.15 26.55 6.97
N GLY A 37 -5.30 26.40 5.65
CA GLY A 37 -5.31 27.55 4.73
C GLY A 37 -6.68 28.18 4.45
N THR A 38 -7.80 27.44 4.57
CA THR A 38 -9.09 27.92 4.02
C THR A 38 -10.36 27.47 4.75
N LEU A 39 -10.40 26.27 5.34
CA LEU A 39 -11.66 25.67 5.84
C LEU A 39 -11.54 25.15 7.28
N TRP A 40 -10.71 24.12 7.52
CA TRP A 40 -10.54 23.50 8.83
C TRP A 40 -9.06 23.44 9.23
N GLN A 41 -8.75 23.77 10.49
CA GLN A 41 -7.41 23.75 11.10
C GLN A 41 -7.31 22.56 12.05
N VAL A 42 -7.31 21.35 11.50
CA VAL A 42 -7.32 20.12 12.29
C VAL A 42 -5.93 19.49 12.33
N PHE A 43 -5.21 19.54 11.22
CA PHE A 43 -3.92 18.87 11.06
C PHE A 43 -2.78 19.85 10.83
N PRO A 44 -1.55 19.47 11.20
CA PRO A 44 -0.35 20.26 10.94
C PRO A 44 -0.06 20.33 9.44
N MET A 45 0.53 21.44 9.00
CA MET A 45 0.86 21.64 7.59
C MET A 45 2.16 20.94 7.17
N ARG A 46 3.09 20.76 8.12
CA ARG A 46 4.47 20.35 7.83
C ARG A 46 5.09 19.63 9.03
N GLY A 47 6.13 18.84 8.76
CA GLY A 47 6.93 18.18 9.79
C GLY A 47 6.29 16.92 10.37
N LEU A 48 7.05 16.19 11.18
CA LEU A 48 6.64 14.93 11.81
C LEU A 48 6.23 15.06 13.27
N THR A 49 6.52 16.21 13.90
CA THR A 49 6.32 16.45 15.32
C THR A 49 6.09 17.93 15.60
N SER A 50 5.35 18.24 16.67
CA SER A 50 5.18 19.60 17.18
C SER A 50 6.45 20.17 17.82
N ASP A 51 6.54 21.49 17.97
CA ASP A 51 7.70 22.18 18.57
C ASP A 51 7.93 21.77 20.05
N ASP A 52 6.86 21.38 20.75
CA ASP A 52 6.86 20.93 22.15
C ASP A 52 7.02 19.41 22.31
N PHE A 53 7.37 18.69 21.23
CA PHE A 53 7.51 17.22 21.23
C PHE A 53 8.36 16.69 22.37
N ASP A 54 9.49 17.32 22.67
CA ASP A 54 10.41 16.85 23.72
C ASP A 54 9.81 16.89 25.12
N GLN A 55 8.83 17.77 25.34
CA GLN A 55 8.17 17.99 26.63
C GLN A 55 6.94 17.08 26.82
N LEU A 56 6.48 16.43 25.75
CA LEU A 56 5.34 15.52 25.79
C LEU A 56 5.68 14.21 26.53
N SER A 57 4.66 13.66 27.20
CA SER A 57 4.73 12.29 27.74
C SER A 57 4.89 11.28 26.61
N MET A 58 5.32 10.05 26.91
CA MET A 58 5.50 9.01 25.88
C MET A 58 4.22 8.76 25.06
N ALA A 59 3.05 8.81 25.70
CA ALA A 59 1.76 8.69 25.01
C ALA A 59 1.45 9.94 24.15
N GLY A 60 1.79 11.13 24.65
CA GLY A 60 1.66 12.39 23.90
C GLY A 60 2.52 12.40 22.65
N LYS A 61 3.77 11.92 22.74
CA LYS A 61 4.69 11.78 21.60
C LYS A 61 4.12 10.87 20.51
N VAL A 62 3.56 9.72 20.88
CA VAL A 62 2.95 8.80 19.90
C VAL A 62 1.74 9.45 19.23
N LEU A 63 0.86 10.10 20.01
CA LEU A 63 -0.32 10.74 19.46
C LEU A 63 0.03 11.89 18.52
N ASP A 64 0.99 12.74 18.93
CA ASP A 64 1.50 13.84 18.11
C ASP A 64 2.05 13.33 16.78
N TYR A 65 2.90 12.30 16.83
CA TYR A 65 3.45 11.69 15.63
C TYR A 65 2.37 11.10 14.71
N LEU A 66 1.41 10.35 15.27
CA LEU A 66 0.28 9.80 14.50
C LEU A 66 -0.56 10.89 13.85
N TRP A 67 -0.72 12.03 14.52
CA TRP A 67 -1.44 13.19 14.01
C TRP A 67 -0.73 13.82 12.80
N HIS A 68 0.61 13.96 12.87
CA HIS A 68 1.41 14.52 11.78
C HIS A 68 1.47 13.61 10.55
N ILE A 69 1.55 12.29 10.73
CA ILE A 69 1.63 11.36 9.60
C ILE A 69 0.28 11.04 8.94
N ALA A 70 -0.84 11.40 9.58
CA ALA A 70 -2.18 11.02 9.11
C ALA A 70 -2.46 11.49 7.67
N LEU A 71 -2.22 12.77 7.36
CA LEU A 71 -2.44 13.31 6.02
C LEU A 71 -1.44 12.77 4.98
N PRO A 72 -0.11 12.77 5.22
CA PRO A 72 0.85 12.17 4.30
C PRO A 72 0.55 10.71 3.96
N VAL A 73 0.25 9.89 4.97
CA VAL A 73 -0.04 8.46 4.80
C VAL A 73 -1.34 8.27 4.03
N THR A 74 -2.39 9.04 4.35
CA THR A 74 -3.65 8.97 3.61
C THR A 74 -3.44 9.29 2.14
N ALA A 75 -2.70 10.36 1.84
CA ALA A 75 -2.42 10.77 0.47
C ALA A 75 -1.57 9.73 -0.29
N ALA A 76 -0.61 9.08 0.39
CA ALA A 76 0.22 8.03 -0.18
C ALA A 76 -0.55 6.72 -0.46
N VAL A 77 -1.46 6.33 0.45
CA VAL A 77 -2.17 5.05 0.37
C VAL A 77 -3.26 5.06 -0.70
N VAL A 78 -3.95 6.18 -0.92
CA VAL A 78 -5.13 6.25 -1.81
C VAL A 78 -4.82 5.79 -3.24
N GLY A 79 -3.65 6.13 -3.78
CA GLY A 79 -3.26 5.72 -5.13
C GLY A 79 -3.19 4.20 -5.31
N ASN A 80 -2.51 3.51 -4.38
CA ASN A 80 -2.37 2.05 -4.44
C ASN A 80 -3.63 1.32 -3.94
N PHE A 81 -4.40 1.96 -3.06
CA PHE A 81 -5.62 1.39 -2.49
C PHE A 81 -6.64 1.05 -3.59
N ALA A 82 -6.80 1.92 -4.59
CA ALA A 82 -7.75 1.68 -5.66
C ALA A 82 -7.38 0.46 -6.52
N ILE A 83 -6.10 0.35 -6.89
CA ILE A 83 -5.56 -0.78 -7.66
C ILE A 83 -5.76 -2.08 -6.88
N ILE A 84 -5.35 -2.12 -5.61
CA ILE A 84 -5.46 -3.31 -4.77
C ILE A 84 -6.93 -3.71 -4.58
N THR A 85 -7.83 -2.73 -4.39
CA THR A 85 -9.27 -3.00 -4.20
C THR A 85 -9.88 -3.65 -5.44
N ILE A 86 -9.61 -3.11 -6.63
CA ILE A 86 -10.12 -3.64 -7.90
C ILE A 86 -9.51 -5.01 -8.19
N LEU A 87 -8.20 -5.16 -8.00
CA LEU A 87 -7.50 -6.43 -8.16
C LEU A 87 -8.10 -7.49 -7.24
N THR A 88 -8.25 -7.19 -5.95
CA THR A 88 -8.85 -8.09 -4.96
C THR A 88 -10.25 -8.50 -5.39
N LYS A 89 -11.09 -7.54 -5.81
CA LYS A 89 -12.44 -7.83 -6.27
C LYS A 89 -12.44 -8.79 -7.47
N ASN A 90 -11.61 -8.52 -8.49
CA ASN A 90 -11.55 -9.33 -9.69
C ASN A 90 -11.06 -10.76 -9.37
N THR A 91 -9.99 -10.89 -8.59
CA THR A 91 -9.47 -12.20 -8.20
C THR A 91 -10.50 -12.97 -7.36
N PHE A 92 -11.23 -12.32 -6.46
CA PHE A 92 -12.30 -12.96 -5.70
C PHE A 92 -13.44 -13.47 -6.59
N LEU A 93 -13.85 -12.69 -7.59
CA LEU A 93 -14.91 -13.07 -8.51
C LEU A 93 -14.50 -14.27 -9.38
N GLU A 94 -13.26 -14.26 -9.86
CA GLU A 94 -12.67 -15.39 -10.59
C GLU A 94 -12.64 -16.65 -9.71
N GLU A 95 -12.11 -16.57 -8.50
CA GLU A 95 -11.97 -17.72 -7.61
C GLU A 95 -13.32 -18.31 -7.18
N ILE A 96 -14.36 -17.48 -6.96
CA ILE A 96 -15.72 -17.97 -6.66
C ILE A 96 -16.30 -18.83 -7.79
N SER A 97 -15.90 -18.58 -9.04
CA SER A 97 -16.41 -19.31 -10.22
C SER A 97 -15.68 -20.63 -10.49
N ARG A 98 -14.62 -20.94 -9.73
CA ARG A 98 -13.80 -22.14 -9.94
C ARG A 98 -14.50 -23.43 -9.48
N GLN A 99 -14.18 -24.54 -10.15
CA GLN A 99 -14.75 -25.86 -9.87
C GLN A 99 -14.54 -26.34 -8.43
N TYR A 100 -13.40 -26.01 -7.80
CA TYR A 100 -13.15 -26.42 -6.40
C TYR A 100 -14.16 -25.78 -5.42
N VAL A 101 -14.65 -24.57 -5.72
CA VAL A 101 -15.67 -23.88 -4.93
C VAL A 101 -17.01 -24.57 -5.08
N LEU A 102 -17.37 -24.95 -6.32
CA LEU A 102 -18.60 -25.70 -6.60
C LEU A 102 -18.60 -27.03 -5.85
N THR A 103 -17.49 -27.77 -5.90
CA THR A 103 -17.33 -29.05 -5.20
C THR A 103 -17.40 -28.88 -3.68
N ALA A 104 -16.77 -27.84 -3.11
CA ALA A 104 -16.85 -27.55 -1.68
C ALA A 104 -18.28 -27.26 -1.22
N ARG A 105 -19.03 -26.47 -2.02
CA ARG A 105 -20.46 -26.21 -1.76
C ARG A 105 -21.32 -27.47 -1.90
N ALA A 106 -21.06 -28.30 -2.90
CA ALA A 106 -21.77 -29.57 -3.10
C ALA A 106 -21.53 -30.57 -1.96
N LYS A 107 -20.36 -30.50 -1.30
CA LYS A 107 -20.05 -31.26 -0.07
C LYS A 107 -20.73 -30.71 1.19
N GLY A 108 -21.52 -29.64 1.09
CA GLY A 108 -22.24 -29.04 2.22
C GLY A 108 -21.40 -28.08 3.07
N ALA A 109 -20.22 -27.64 2.60
CA ALA A 109 -19.41 -26.67 3.34
C ALA A 109 -20.16 -25.34 3.49
N PRO A 110 -20.19 -24.73 4.70
CA PRO A 110 -20.89 -23.48 4.91
C PRO A 110 -20.24 -22.36 4.07
N GLN A 111 -21.05 -21.43 3.57
CA GLN A 111 -20.59 -20.38 2.66
C GLN A 111 -19.42 -19.55 3.24
N ARG A 112 -19.41 -19.34 4.56
CA ARG A 112 -18.32 -18.64 5.26
C ARG A 112 -16.99 -19.39 5.16
N ASP A 113 -16.99 -20.71 5.35
CA ASP A 113 -15.78 -21.53 5.25
C ASP A 113 -15.27 -21.56 3.80
N VAL A 114 -16.18 -21.65 2.84
CA VAL A 114 -15.83 -21.56 1.42
C VAL A 114 -15.15 -20.23 1.09
N LEU A 115 -15.68 -19.12 1.59
CA LEU A 115 -15.09 -17.80 1.35
C LEU A 115 -13.73 -17.62 2.05
N TRP A 116 -13.62 -17.95 3.34
CA TRP A 116 -12.42 -17.68 4.13
C TRP A 116 -11.30 -18.70 3.93
N LYS A 117 -11.60 -20.00 3.81
CA LYS A 117 -10.58 -21.05 3.74
C LYS A 117 -10.19 -21.41 2.31
N HIS A 118 -11.13 -21.32 1.36
CA HIS A 118 -10.88 -21.73 -0.03
C HIS A 118 -10.65 -20.53 -0.94
N VAL A 119 -11.62 -19.61 -1.04
CA VAL A 119 -11.55 -18.48 -1.98
C VAL A 119 -10.49 -17.46 -1.56
N LEU A 120 -10.52 -16.96 -0.31
CA LEU A 120 -9.61 -15.91 0.16
C LEU A 120 -8.14 -16.35 0.06
N ARG A 121 -7.84 -17.59 0.48
CA ARG A 121 -6.47 -18.13 0.44
C ARG A 121 -5.88 -18.09 -0.98
N ASN A 122 -6.68 -18.46 -1.97
CA ASN A 122 -6.24 -18.45 -3.37
C ASN A 122 -6.28 -17.05 -3.97
N ALA A 123 -7.28 -16.24 -3.62
CA ALA A 123 -7.40 -14.86 -4.12
C ALA A 123 -6.32 -13.91 -3.56
N MET A 124 -5.71 -14.26 -2.43
CA MET A 124 -4.59 -13.51 -1.85
C MET A 124 -3.26 -13.71 -2.57
N ILE A 125 -3.11 -14.77 -3.36
CA ILE A 125 -1.85 -15.09 -4.05
C ILE A 125 -1.39 -13.92 -4.94
N PRO A 126 -2.21 -13.42 -5.90
CA PRO A 126 -1.79 -12.30 -6.75
C PRO A 126 -1.49 -11.04 -5.93
N LEU A 127 -2.23 -10.81 -4.85
CA LEU A 127 -2.03 -9.66 -3.96
C LEU A 127 -0.66 -9.71 -3.27
N LEU A 128 -0.28 -10.90 -2.75
CA LEU A 128 1.01 -11.11 -2.09
C LEU A 128 2.18 -10.98 -3.08
N THR A 129 2.02 -11.46 -4.31
CA THR A 129 3.07 -11.32 -5.35
C THR A 129 3.31 -9.87 -5.76
N GLY A 130 2.30 -9.00 -5.63
CA GLY A 130 2.43 -7.57 -5.93
C GLY A 130 3.08 -6.74 -4.82
N LEU A 131 3.14 -7.25 -3.59
CA LEU A 131 3.66 -6.51 -2.44
C LEU A 131 5.13 -6.07 -2.59
N PRO A 132 6.07 -6.91 -3.06
CA PRO A 132 7.45 -6.47 -3.26
C PRO A 132 7.57 -5.34 -4.26
N ALA A 133 6.86 -5.41 -5.38
CA ALA A 133 6.88 -4.37 -6.39
C ALA A 133 6.28 -3.07 -5.85
N ALA A 134 5.17 -3.15 -5.09
CA ALA A 134 4.57 -2.00 -4.43
C ALA A 134 5.52 -1.40 -3.37
N PHE A 135 6.22 -2.24 -2.60
CA PHE A 135 7.18 -1.81 -1.58
C PHE A 135 8.37 -1.09 -2.22
N VAL A 136 9.02 -1.71 -3.21
CA VAL A 136 10.11 -1.10 -3.97
C VAL A 136 9.66 0.18 -4.66
N GLY A 137 8.47 0.18 -5.27
CA GLY A 137 7.87 1.38 -5.85
C GLY A 137 7.68 2.49 -4.84
N ALA A 138 7.22 2.19 -3.63
CA ALA A 138 7.02 3.16 -2.55
C ALA A 138 8.32 3.73 -1.97
N PHE A 139 9.49 3.11 -2.20
CA PHE A 139 10.79 3.62 -1.77
C PHE A 139 11.58 4.28 -2.91
N LEU A 140 11.54 3.71 -4.13
CA LEU A 140 12.26 4.23 -5.30
C LEU A 140 11.51 5.35 -6.04
N ASN A 141 10.20 5.18 -6.24
CA ASN A 141 9.33 6.29 -6.63
C ASN A 141 8.84 7.03 -5.39
N GLY A 142 9.44 6.74 -4.23
CA GLY A 142 8.98 7.13 -2.90
C GLY A 142 8.63 8.59 -2.89
N ASN A 143 7.31 8.76 -2.84
CA ASN A 143 6.48 9.92 -3.09
C ASN A 143 7.17 11.27 -2.90
N LEU A 144 8.17 11.58 -3.72
CA LEU A 144 9.03 12.76 -3.56
C LEU A 144 8.18 14.01 -3.43
N LEU A 145 7.11 14.05 -4.20
CA LEU A 145 6.12 15.12 -4.16
C LEU A 145 5.40 15.22 -2.83
N ILE A 146 5.00 14.10 -2.21
CA ILE A 146 4.38 14.10 -0.86
C ILE A 146 5.42 14.39 0.23
N GLU A 147 6.63 13.84 0.14
CA GLU A 147 7.72 14.17 1.07
C GLU A 147 8.02 15.67 1.05
N THR A 148 8.18 16.24 -0.15
CA THR A 148 8.41 17.68 -0.33
C THR A 148 7.22 18.51 0.16
N LEU A 149 5.99 18.10 -0.17
CA LEU A 149 4.77 18.83 0.16
C LEU A 149 4.55 18.93 1.68
N PHE A 150 4.74 17.81 2.40
CA PHE A 150 4.62 17.77 3.86
C PHE A 150 5.94 18.09 4.59
N SER A 151 7.02 18.36 3.84
CA SER A 151 8.36 18.66 4.38
C SER A 151 8.86 17.56 5.31
N LEU A 152 8.84 16.34 4.80
CA LEU A 152 9.30 15.14 5.46
C LEU A 152 10.70 14.78 4.95
N ASP A 153 11.63 14.54 5.86
CA ASP A 153 12.98 14.08 5.52
C ASP A 153 12.96 12.58 5.14
N GLY A 154 12.46 12.31 3.94
CA GLY A 154 12.35 10.97 3.39
C GLY A 154 13.53 10.56 2.53
N MET A 155 13.60 9.26 2.26
CA MET A 155 14.66 8.71 1.41
C MET A 155 14.50 9.11 -0.06
N GLY A 156 13.28 9.41 -0.52
CA GLY A 156 13.03 9.92 -1.87
C GLY A 156 13.64 11.31 -2.07
N GLN A 157 13.41 12.22 -1.11
CA GLN A 157 14.01 13.55 -1.08
C GLN A 157 15.54 13.48 -0.98
N LEU A 158 16.08 12.62 -0.10
CA LEU A 158 17.53 12.42 0.01
C LEU A 158 18.16 11.98 -1.32
N SER A 159 17.55 11.02 -2.01
CA SER A 159 18.03 10.55 -3.32
C SER A 159 17.95 11.65 -4.37
N TYR A 160 16.87 12.44 -4.40
CA TYR A 160 16.72 13.58 -5.31
C TYR A 160 17.82 14.63 -5.07
N ASP A 161 17.98 15.08 -3.83
CA ASP A 161 18.97 16.09 -3.46
C ASP A 161 20.40 15.63 -3.78
N SER A 162 20.69 14.35 -3.57
CA SER A 162 22.00 13.76 -3.88
C SER A 162 22.30 13.77 -5.37
N VAL A 163 21.30 13.50 -6.22
CA VAL A 163 21.46 13.60 -7.69
C VAL A 163 21.72 15.04 -8.11
N ILE A 164 20.94 16.00 -7.60
CA ILE A 164 21.10 17.43 -7.92
C ILE A 164 22.47 17.95 -7.46
N ARG A 165 22.91 17.55 -6.26
CA ARG A 165 24.22 17.94 -5.69
C ARG A 165 25.39 17.14 -6.27
N ARG A 166 25.13 16.17 -7.15
CA ARG A 166 26.12 15.25 -7.73
C ARG A 166 26.91 14.49 -6.66
N ASP A 167 26.25 14.15 -5.55
CA ASP A 167 26.80 13.32 -4.49
C ASP A 167 26.72 11.83 -4.90
N TYR A 168 27.62 11.44 -5.82
CA TYR A 168 27.66 10.08 -6.36
C TYR A 168 27.76 8.98 -5.29
N PRO A 169 28.55 9.13 -4.20
CA PRO A 169 28.55 8.16 -3.11
C PRO A 169 27.15 7.91 -2.52
N VAL A 170 26.40 8.97 -2.21
CA VAL A 170 25.05 8.82 -1.61
C VAL A 170 24.05 8.29 -2.63
N VAL A 171 24.14 8.70 -3.90
CA VAL A 171 23.30 8.17 -4.98
C VAL A 171 23.52 6.66 -5.16
N LEU A 172 24.76 6.21 -5.28
CA LEU A 172 25.07 4.79 -5.46
C LEU A 172 24.74 3.97 -4.20
N GLY A 173 25.00 4.52 -3.01
CA GLY A 173 24.67 3.89 -1.74
C GLY A 173 23.16 3.70 -1.56
N SER A 174 22.36 4.72 -1.86
CA SER A 174 20.90 4.64 -1.79
C SER A 174 20.33 3.66 -2.82
N LEU A 175 20.80 3.69 -4.08
CA LEU A 175 20.40 2.72 -5.11
C LEU A 175 20.72 1.28 -4.71
N TYR A 176 21.92 1.04 -4.17
CA TYR A 176 22.31 -0.28 -3.68
C TYR A 176 21.38 -0.75 -2.55
N LEU A 177 21.15 0.10 -1.55
CA LEU A 177 20.31 -0.22 -0.40
C LEU A 177 18.86 -0.53 -0.82
N PHE A 178 18.26 0.28 -1.69
CA PHE A 178 16.91 0.05 -2.18
C PHE A 178 16.78 -1.24 -2.99
N THR A 179 17.79 -1.54 -3.81
CA THR A 179 17.83 -2.79 -4.59
C THR A 179 17.93 -4.00 -3.65
N LEU A 180 18.78 -3.90 -2.62
CA LEU A 180 18.94 -4.96 -1.62
C LEU A 180 17.64 -5.18 -0.83
N ILE A 181 17.02 -4.12 -0.33
CA ILE A 181 15.74 -4.19 0.36
C ILE A 181 14.67 -4.78 -0.56
N GLY A 182 14.60 -4.34 -1.82
CA GLY A 182 13.66 -4.88 -2.79
C GLY A 182 13.84 -6.37 -3.06
N LEU A 183 15.08 -6.83 -3.15
CA LEU A 183 15.41 -8.25 -3.27
C LEU A 183 14.94 -9.03 -2.02
N VAL A 184 15.20 -8.51 -0.82
CA VAL A 184 14.75 -9.12 0.43
C VAL A 184 13.23 -9.19 0.50
N THR A 185 12.51 -8.11 0.18
CA THR A 185 11.04 -8.11 0.16
C THR A 185 10.50 -9.10 -0.86
N LYS A 186 11.14 -9.21 -2.05
CA LYS A 186 10.77 -10.21 -3.06
C LYS A 186 10.95 -11.62 -2.53
N LEU A 187 12.10 -11.92 -1.92
CA LEU A 187 12.36 -13.22 -1.33
C LEU A 187 11.33 -13.57 -0.24
N ILE A 188 10.96 -12.60 0.61
CA ILE A 188 9.90 -12.77 1.63
C ILE A 188 8.58 -13.13 0.94
N ALA A 189 8.20 -12.44 -0.13
CA ALA A 189 6.96 -12.76 -0.85
C ALA A 189 7.00 -14.15 -1.51
N ASP A 190 8.14 -14.55 -2.09
CA ASP A 190 8.31 -15.90 -2.64
C ASP A 190 8.15 -16.98 -1.55
N VAL A 191 8.68 -16.73 -0.34
CA VAL A 191 8.48 -17.63 0.81
C VAL A 191 7.01 -17.63 1.27
N CYS A 192 6.39 -16.46 1.40
CA CYS A 192 4.96 -16.36 1.74
C CYS A 192 4.08 -17.09 0.72
N TYR A 193 4.46 -17.05 -0.56
CA TYR A 193 3.75 -17.74 -1.63
C TYR A 193 3.77 -19.26 -1.43
N VAL A 194 4.92 -19.85 -1.11
CA VAL A 194 5.05 -21.29 -0.81
C VAL A 194 4.28 -21.67 0.45
N LEU A 195 4.24 -20.82 1.48
CA LEU A 195 3.46 -21.07 2.70
C LEU A 195 1.95 -21.04 2.43
N VAL A 196 1.50 -20.12 1.57
CA VAL A 196 0.08 -19.99 1.21
C VAL A 196 -0.34 -21.10 0.26
N ASP A 197 0.46 -21.48 -0.74
CA ASP A 197 0.18 -22.61 -1.62
C ASP A 197 1.32 -23.65 -1.64
N PRO A 198 1.25 -24.69 -0.79
CA PRO A 198 2.27 -25.74 -0.73
C PRO A 198 2.23 -26.69 -1.94
N ARG A 199 1.32 -26.51 -2.90
CA ARG A 199 1.30 -27.28 -4.17
C ARG A 199 2.39 -26.81 -5.14
N ILE A 200 2.97 -25.64 -4.86
CA ILE A 200 4.07 -25.07 -5.61
C ILE A 200 5.34 -25.69 -5.05
N GLN A 201 5.54 -26.95 -5.42
CA GLN A 201 6.85 -27.56 -5.33
C GLN A 201 7.67 -26.87 -6.42
N PHE A 202 8.77 -26.22 -6.04
CA PHE A 202 9.85 -26.03 -6.98
C PHE A 202 10.16 -27.43 -7.49
N ASP A 203 9.75 -27.72 -8.74
CA ASP A 203 10.04 -28.99 -9.37
C ASP A 203 11.51 -29.27 -9.07
N ARG A 204 11.76 -30.38 -8.37
CA ARG A 204 13.11 -30.88 -8.25
C ARG A 204 13.55 -31.01 -9.70
N LEU A 205 14.45 -30.13 -10.12
CA LEU A 205 15.18 -30.30 -11.38
C LEU A 205 15.72 -31.71 -11.35
N ASP A 206 15.03 -32.59 -12.07
CA ASP A 206 15.35 -34.00 -12.16
C ASP A 206 16.82 -34.11 -12.55
N ARG A 207 17.60 -34.70 -11.64
CA ARG A 207 18.92 -35.25 -11.90
C ARG A 207 18.86 -36.74 -11.73
#